data_AF-L0P7G4-F1
#
_entry.id   AF-L0P7G4-F1
#
_cell.length_a   1.000
_cell.length_b   1.000
_cell.length_c   1.000
_cell.angle_alpha   90.00
_cell.angle_beta   90.00
_cell.angle_gamma   90.00
#
_symmetry.space_group_name_H-M   'P 1'
#
loop_
_entity.id
_entity.type
_entity.pdbx_description
1 polymer ?
#
loop_
_entity_poly.entity_id
_entity_poly.type
_entity_poly.pdbx_seq_one_letter_code
_entity_poly.pdbx_strand_id
1 'polypeptide(L)'
;MPVFSHDELLLTIFSHENGIKTAMWLTIVLNEMKDRELKSRKFLREEIPGLTEELDEIYLSEDQYQCKICKSYTYLSQVKCKCTTEIVCIDHYLELCDCEKDALILRFRYSDEYLEEIAEKITERSNLPTMWTKKFYKIMSENERPPLKLMRSLLSEAEKIQYPIEEVSSLRSFVMKVNEWVENANNFITRKQQNRRKNEKVWRKGKTAELEERDKIFRNPKYLESLLKEAENLPFDTPEIHLLREKADAIVSFQNRAKEVISQSTVSSGQCLEIIESGKSLNVDIPEIEQFEQYYKQLTWIETVRNAENKYISLKEVNDLISEAKKIKIPENNPYFLKLKIRKENGEAWEAHAINLMKREAIPMDELVRLADQASSLSISQEILAKVNSIINKIREVHNSVQNIQQRILNPNFWQRPTANELKKIMDVVNSLPNPPEGVSILQKEQQKLHEWIRRGKRLFGKANAPLETLGQHMEYVVKRNNSCLSLADKPRAPVEPSSREQTPEPSTSLDKDEGFGISSNKIPHHDLFCLCRQPESGLMWTCPICDYRVEIPRLSNRPKLEDMQQLLSDALFLPFIPSELDKLKEIVDTGVCSLDEGSTGARGLSAKERHELFLLTTYSICCPKVS
;
A
#
# COMPACT_ATOMS: atom_id res chain seq x y z
N MET A 1 94.01 26.64 -26.24
CA MET A 1 93.04 26.63 -27.36
C MET A 1 91.65 26.50 -26.77
N PRO A 2 90.62 27.13 -27.35
CA PRO A 2 89.24 26.90 -26.94
C PRO A 2 88.90 25.41 -27.07
N VAL A 3 88.07 24.90 -26.16
CA VAL A 3 87.70 23.46 -26.09
C VAL A 3 86.42 23.18 -26.89
N PHE A 4 85.62 24.21 -27.17
CA PHE A 4 84.40 24.13 -27.96
C PHE A 4 84.04 25.52 -28.54
N SER A 5 83.11 25.55 -29.51
CA SER A 5 82.56 26.78 -30.08
C SER A 5 81.40 27.31 -29.22
N HIS A 6 81.50 28.55 -28.72
CA HIS A 6 80.42 29.19 -27.97
C HIS A 6 79.17 29.40 -28.84
N ASP A 7 79.37 29.84 -30.08
CA ASP A 7 78.28 30.10 -31.02
C ASP A 7 77.52 28.82 -31.39
N GLU A 8 78.23 27.70 -31.51
CA GLU A 8 77.62 26.38 -31.71
C GLU A 8 76.79 25.96 -30.50
N LEU A 9 77.31 26.15 -29.29
CA LEU A 9 76.60 25.83 -28.06
C LEU A 9 75.30 26.63 -27.96
N LEU A 10 75.31 27.93 -28.26
CA LEU A 10 74.12 28.78 -28.22
C LEU A 10 73.04 28.29 -29.19
N LEU A 11 73.42 27.95 -30.42
CA LEU A 11 72.48 27.43 -31.44
C LEU A 11 71.98 26.01 -31.13
N THR A 12 72.83 25.20 -30.49
CA THR A 12 72.46 23.87 -29.99
C THR A 12 71.45 23.99 -28.85
N ILE A 13 71.68 24.90 -27.90
CA ILE A 13 70.73 25.19 -26.81
C ILE A 13 69.41 25.69 -27.40
N PHE A 14 69.43 26.61 -28.38
CA PHE A 14 68.20 27.07 -29.04
C PHE A 14 67.41 25.91 -29.68
N SER A 15 68.11 24.98 -30.35
CA SER A 15 67.48 23.87 -31.07
C SER A 15 66.86 22.83 -30.14
N HIS A 16 67.49 22.58 -28.98
CA HIS A 16 67.06 21.52 -28.05
C HIS A 16 66.19 22.04 -26.89
N GLU A 17 66.47 23.25 -26.37
CA GLU A 17 65.79 23.79 -25.20
C GLU A 17 64.74 24.83 -25.56
N ASN A 18 63.49 24.40 -25.37
CA ASN A 18 62.31 25.20 -25.62
C ASN A 18 61.75 25.78 -24.30
N GLY A 19 62.59 26.07 -23.31
CA GLY A 19 62.16 26.65 -22.04
C GLY A 19 62.02 28.16 -22.11
N ILE A 20 60.99 28.74 -21.49
CA ILE A 20 60.92 30.22 -21.36
C ILE A 20 62.08 30.73 -20.49
N LYS A 21 62.42 30.00 -19.41
CA LYS A 21 63.58 30.34 -18.57
C LYS A 21 64.89 30.38 -19.37
N THR A 22 65.08 29.42 -20.27
CA THR A 22 66.25 29.40 -21.17
C THR A 22 66.19 30.58 -22.13
N ALA A 23 65.02 30.85 -22.73
CA ALA A 23 64.84 31.98 -23.63
C ALA A 23 65.16 33.35 -23.01
N MET A 24 64.84 33.54 -21.73
CA MET A 24 65.07 34.82 -21.03
C MET A 24 66.53 35.24 -20.98
N TRP A 25 67.47 34.31 -20.81
CA TRP A 25 68.90 34.64 -20.84
C TRP A 25 69.48 34.46 -22.25
N LEU A 26 69.01 33.46 -23.00
CA LEU A 26 69.52 33.14 -24.34
C LEU A 26 69.22 34.26 -25.33
N THR A 27 68.09 34.95 -25.21
CA THR A 27 67.75 36.10 -26.07
C THR A 27 68.83 37.18 -26.07
N ILE A 28 69.46 37.47 -24.93
CA ILE A 28 70.49 38.52 -24.84
C ILE A 28 71.74 38.07 -25.59
N VAL A 29 72.22 36.86 -25.29
CA VAL A 29 73.49 36.34 -25.83
C VAL A 29 73.37 35.97 -27.30
N LEU A 30 72.22 35.43 -27.74
CA LEU A 30 71.97 35.07 -29.13
C LEU A 30 71.82 36.31 -30.01
N ASN A 31 71.17 37.39 -29.51
CA ASN A 31 71.15 38.67 -30.23
C ASN A 31 72.55 39.28 -30.35
N GLU A 32 73.37 39.23 -29.29
CA GLU A 32 74.77 39.68 -29.35
C GLU A 32 75.59 38.88 -30.37
N MET A 33 75.45 37.55 -30.37
CA MET A 33 76.10 36.66 -31.36
C MET A 33 75.67 36.98 -32.80
N LYS A 34 74.37 37.12 -33.04
CA LYS A 34 73.81 37.50 -34.34
C LYS A 34 74.31 38.88 -34.79
N ASP A 35 74.22 39.90 -33.93
CA ASP A 35 74.65 41.26 -34.25
C ASP A 35 76.16 41.33 -34.55
N ARG A 36 76.99 40.61 -33.77
CA ARG A 36 78.43 40.48 -34.00
C ARG A 36 78.73 39.84 -35.35
N GLU A 37 78.12 38.70 -35.64
CA GLU A 37 78.34 37.93 -36.85
C GLU A 37 77.91 38.69 -38.11
N LEU A 38 76.69 39.24 -38.12
CA LEU A 38 76.16 40.02 -39.26
C LEU A 38 77.00 41.27 -39.52
N LYS A 39 77.48 41.93 -38.46
CA LYS A 39 78.40 43.07 -38.59
C LYS A 39 79.72 42.66 -39.24
N SER A 40 80.31 41.53 -38.84
CA SER A 40 81.56 41.03 -39.44
C SER A 40 81.37 40.64 -40.91
N ARG A 41 80.29 39.95 -41.26
CA ARG A 41 79.97 39.62 -42.66
C ARG A 41 79.78 40.86 -43.52
N LYS A 42 79.02 41.83 -43.00
CA LYS A 42 78.78 43.11 -43.68
C LYS A 42 80.09 43.86 -43.94
N PHE A 43 80.98 43.92 -42.95
CA PHE A 43 82.30 44.54 -43.13
C PHE A 43 83.08 43.88 -44.27
N LEU A 44 83.11 42.54 -44.34
CA LEU A 44 83.84 41.84 -45.40
C LEU A 44 83.23 42.07 -46.79
N ARG A 45 81.90 42.13 -46.90
CA ARG A 45 81.18 42.45 -48.15
C ARG A 45 81.46 43.88 -48.63
N GLU A 46 81.63 44.82 -47.70
CA GLU A 46 81.97 46.21 -48.02
C GLU A 46 83.44 46.34 -48.48
N GLU A 47 84.35 45.58 -47.87
CA GLU A 47 85.78 45.59 -48.20
C GLU A 47 86.13 44.84 -49.50
N ILE A 48 85.34 43.85 -49.91
CA ILE A 48 85.57 43.04 -51.12
C ILE A 48 84.31 43.06 -52.02
N PRO A 49 84.19 44.05 -52.92
CA PRO A 49 83.07 44.12 -53.86
C PRO A 49 83.11 42.94 -54.84
N GLY A 50 82.10 42.06 -54.80
CA GLY A 50 82.04 40.85 -55.64
C GLY A 50 82.54 39.57 -54.97
N LEU A 51 82.70 39.58 -53.65
CA LEU A 51 83.02 38.41 -52.83
C LEU A 51 82.12 37.21 -53.17
N THR A 52 82.74 36.05 -53.39
CA THR A 52 81.99 34.81 -53.62
C THR A 52 81.46 34.29 -52.28
N GLU A 53 80.15 34.06 -52.20
CA GLU A 53 79.49 33.56 -51.00
C GLU A 53 79.04 32.10 -51.18
N GLU A 54 79.31 31.26 -50.18
CA GLU A 54 78.91 29.86 -50.16
C GLU A 54 78.20 29.52 -48.84
N LEU A 55 76.90 29.20 -48.93
CA LEU A 55 76.14 28.61 -47.84
C LEU A 55 76.40 27.10 -47.81
N ASP A 56 77.06 26.62 -46.76
CA ASP A 56 77.47 25.22 -46.66
C ASP A 56 77.27 24.69 -45.23
N GLU A 57 76.27 23.83 -45.08
CA GLU A 57 75.82 23.23 -43.82
C GLU A 57 76.58 21.94 -43.44
N ILE A 58 77.57 21.50 -44.22
CA ILE A 58 78.25 20.22 -44.02
C ILE A 58 79.01 20.20 -42.68
N TYR A 59 78.88 19.10 -41.94
CA TYR A 59 79.67 18.83 -40.74
C TYR A 59 81.12 18.49 -41.10
N LEU A 60 82.04 19.40 -40.82
CA LEU A 60 83.49 19.19 -40.93
C LEU A 60 84.08 18.64 -39.62
N SER A 61 85.34 18.18 -39.65
CA SER A 61 86.08 17.85 -38.42
C SER A 61 86.42 19.12 -37.63
N GLU A 62 86.63 19.00 -36.31
CA GLU A 62 86.91 20.15 -35.43
C GLU A 62 88.12 20.99 -35.87
N ASP A 63 89.16 20.34 -36.40
CA ASP A 63 90.37 21.00 -36.92
C ASP A 63 90.06 21.92 -38.12
N GLN A 64 88.99 21.64 -38.85
CA GLN A 64 88.51 22.41 -40.01
C GLN A 64 87.54 23.53 -39.63
N TYR A 65 87.36 23.80 -38.34
CA TYR A 65 86.60 24.95 -37.83
C TYR A 65 87.47 25.98 -37.10
N GLN A 66 88.77 25.79 -37.02
CA GLN A 66 89.66 26.72 -36.32
C GLN A 66 90.38 27.65 -37.30
N CYS A 67 90.36 28.94 -37.00
CA CYS A 67 91.16 29.90 -37.74
C CYS A 67 92.66 29.55 -37.63
N LYS A 68 93.36 29.50 -38.76
CA LYS A 68 94.81 29.24 -38.80
C LYS A 68 95.63 30.14 -37.88
N ILE A 69 95.24 31.42 -37.76
CA ILE A 69 95.98 32.46 -37.03
C ILE A 69 95.61 32.49 -35.54
N CYS A 70 94.36 32.85 -35.20
CA CYS A 70 93.97 33.03 -33.81
C CYS A 70 93.50 31.74 -33.10
N LYS A 71 93.35 30.64 -33.84
CA LYS A 71 92.85 29.34 -33.33
C LYS A 71 91.45 29.43 -32.70
N SER A 72 90.71 30.50 -32.96
CA SER A 72 89.29 30.61 -32.57
C SER A 72 88.44 29.71 -33.46
N TYR A 73 87.35 29.16 -32.89
CA TYR A 73 86.35 28.46 -33.68
C TYR A 73 85.59 29.46 -34.56
N THR A 74 85.37 29.06 -35.81
CA THR A 74 84.74 29.83 -36.89
C THR A 74 83.50 29.06 -37.36
N TYR A 75 82.58 28.84 -36.42
CA TYR A 75 81.42 27.98 -36.64
C TYR A 75 80.35 28.63 -37.55
N LEU A 76 80.16 29.95 -37.42
CA LEU A 76 79.13 30.69 -38.16
C LEU A 76 79.59 31.09 -39.57
N SER A 77 80.79 31.68 -39.69
CA SER A 77 81.40 32.08 -40.95
C SER A 77 82.91 31.87 -40.97
N GLN A 78 83.44 31.66 -42.18
CA GLN A 78 84.83 31.35 -42.47
C GLN A 78 85.23 32.00 -43.80
N VAL A 79 86.49 32.40 -43.92
CA VAL A 79 87.08 32.80 -45.20
C VAL A 79 88.00 31.69 -45.69
N LYS A 80 87.78 31.24 -46.93
CA LYS A 80 88.60 30.23 -47.61
C LYS A 80 89.03 30.73 -48.98
N CYS A 81 90.05 30.10 -49.55
CA CYS A 81 90.49 30.36 -50.91
C CYS A 81 90.77 29.03 -51.62
N LYS A 82 90.62 28.97 -52.94
CA LYS A 82 90.88 27.75 -53.71
C LYS A 82 92.37 27.35 -53.72
N CYS A 83 93.28 28.25 -53.35
CA CYS A 83 94.71 28.00 -53.33
C CYS A 83 95.20 27.19 -52.11
N THR A 84 94.44 27.14 -51.02
CA THR A 84 94.84 26.52 -49.75
C THR A 84 93.70 25.73 -49.13
N THR A 85 94.03 24.70 -48.36
CA THR A 85 93.07 23.94 -47.55
C THR A 85 92.79 24.56 -46.18
N GLU A 86 93.53 25.63 -45.86
CA GLU A 86 93.44 26.35 -44.60
C GLU A 86 92.24 27.31 -44.59
N ILE A 87 91.72 27.60 -43.40
CA ILE A 87 90.63 28.56 -43.19
C ILE A 87 91.02 29.62 -42.16
N VAL A 88 90.41 30.79 -42.26
CA VAL A 88 90.57 31.88 -41.28
C VAL A 88 89.23 32.48 -40.88
N CYS A 89 89.18 33.15 -39.72
CA CYS A 89 88.04 33.97 -39.34
C CYS A 89 88.02 35.26 -40.17
N ILE A 90 86.89 35.97 -40.16
CA ILE A 90 86.73 37.22 -40.91
C ILE A 90 87.79 38.26 -40.51
N ASP A 91 88.17 38.35 -39.22
CA ASP A 91 89.18 39.33 -38.78
C ASP A 91 90.58 39.07 -39.35
N HIS A 92 90.90 37.82 -39.70
CA HIS A 92 92.21 37.41 -40.23
C HIS A 92 92.17 37.08 -41.73
N TYR A 93 91.22 37.66 -42.47
CA TYR A 93 91.01 37.37 -43.89
C TYR A 93 92.22 37.73 -44.77
N LEU A 94 93.02 38.73 -44.35
CA LEU A 94 94.22 39.18 -45.05
C LEU A 94 95.40 38.20 -44.90
N GLU A 95 95.43 37.43 -43.82
CA GLU A 95 96.51 36.51 -43.47
C GLU A 95 96.30 35.08 -44.01
N LEU A 96 95.28 34.87 -44.87
CA LEU A 96 94.98 33.55 -45.44
C LEU A 96 95.98 33.15 -46.54
N CYS A 97 96.18 34.01 -47.53
CA CYS A 97 97.04 33.79 -48.69
C CYS A 97 97.32 35.11 -49.44
N ASP A 98 98.32 35.10 -50.32
CA ASP A 98 98.69 36.26 -51.17
C ASP A 98 97.87 36.36 -52.47
N CYS A 99 96.75 35.63 -52.60
CA CYS A 99 95.88 35.71 -53.77
C CYS A 99 95.14 37.07 -53.83
N GLU A 100 94.66 37.43 -55.02
CA GLU A 100 93.76 38.59 -55.16
C GLU A 100 92.50 38.40 -54.31
N LYS A 101 92.02 39.50 -53.70
CA LYS A 101 90.88 39.46 -52.77
C LYS A 101 89.61 38.87 -53.40
N ASP A 102 89.46 38.99 -54.71
CA ASP A 102 88.34 38.45 -55.48
C ASP A 102 88.33 36.91 -55.54
N ALA A 103 89.46 36.26 -55.23
CA ALA A 103 89.57 34.81 -55.15
C ALA A 103 89.19 34.25 -53.76
N LEU A 104 88.89 35.12 -52.80
CA LEU A 104 88.40 34.74 -51.47
C LEU A 104 86.91 34.34 -51.55
N ILE A 105 86.57 33.36 -50.73
CA ILE A 105 85.22 32.82 -50.62
C ILE A 105 84.80 32.93 -49.16
N LEU A 106 83.71 33.65 -48.90
CA LEU A 106 83.05 33.67 -47.61
C LEU A 106 82.11 32.48 -47.53
N ARG A 107 82.50 31.51 -46.70
CA ARG A 107 81.65 30.36 -46.36
C ARG A 107 80.89 30.68 -45.08
N PHE A 108 79.60 30.43 -45.05
CA PHE A 108 78.80 30.51 -43.83
C PHE A 108 77.88 29.32 -43.69
N ARG A 109 77.59 28.97 -42.42
CA ARG A 109 76.76 27.83 -42.07
C ARG A 109 75.26 28.16 -42.10
N TYR A 110 74.92 29.38 -41.70
CA TYR A 110 73.55 29.87 -41.65
C TYR A 110 73.45 31.19 -42.39
N SER A 111 72.37 31.37 -43.15
CA SER A 111 72.11 32.64 -43.84
C SER A 111 71.83 33.76 -42.84
N ASP A 112 71.93 35.01 -43.31
CA ASP A 112 71.67 36.18 -42.47
C ASP A 112 70.20 36.20 -42.02
N GLU A 113 69.27 35.85 -42.92
CA GLU A 113 67.84 35.77 -42.65
C GLU A 113 67.51 34.70 -41.59
N TYR A 114 68.21 33.55 -41.64
CA TYR A 114 68.02 32.51 -40.63
C TYR A 114 68.48 32.97 -39.24
N LEU A 115 69.62 33.67 -39.15
CA LEU A 115 70.12 34.21 -37.90
C LEU A 115 69.19 35.29 -37.31
N GLU A 116 68.55 36.10 -38.17
CA GLU A 116 67.49 37.02 -37.77
C GLU A 116 66.24 36.27 -37.27
N GLU A 117 65.77 35.27 -38.00
CA GLU A 117 64.58 34.48 -37.64
C GLU A 117 64.70 33.79 -36.27
N ILE A 118 65.85 33.18 -35.97
CA ILE A 118 66.07 32.54 -34.67
C ILE A 118 66.11 33.56 -33.52
N ALA A 119 66.66 34.75 -33.78
CA ALA A 119 66.77 35.82 -32.81
C ALA A 119 65.39 36.43 -32.51
N GLU A 120 64.54 36.60 -33.53
CA GLU A 120 63.16 37.00 -33.38
C GLU A 120 62.37 35.95 -32.57
N LYS A 121 62.42 34.67 -32.97
CA LYS A 121 61.72 33.58 -32.27
C LYS A 121 62.07 33.49 -30.78
N ILE A 122 63.36 33.59 -30.44
CA ILE A 122 63.76 33.52 -29.03
C ILE A 122 63.35 34.77 -28.24
N THR A 123 63.35 35.93 -28.89
CA THR A 123 62.94 37.20 -28.31
C THR A 123 61.42 37.25 -28.09
N GLU A 124 60.62 36.75 -29.02
CA GLU A 124 59.18 36.59 -28.82
C GLU A 124 58.89 35.66 -27.63
N ARG A 125 59.61 34.53 -27.56
CA ARG A 125 59.45 33.56 -26.49
C ARG A 125 59.81 34.11 -25.11
N SER A 126 60.91 34.86 -25.01
CA SER A 126 61.34 35.48 -23.75
C SER A 126 60.35 36.56 -23.28
N ASN A 127 59.71 37.26 -24.21
CA ASN A 127 58.76 38.34 -23.93
C ASN A 127 57.34 37.86 -23.58
N LEU A 128 57.00 36.57 -23.75
CA LEU A 128 55.66 36.03 -23.47
C LEU A 128 55.11 36.42 -22.07
N PRO A 129 55.85 36.26 -20.96
CA PRO A 129 55.35 36.64 -19.64
C PRO A 129 55.07 38.15 -19.53
N THR A 130 55.95 38.98 -20.07
CA THR A 130 55.81 40.44 -20.06
C THR A 130 54.63 40.90 -20.91
N MET A 131 54.45 40.30 -22.09
CA MET A 131 53.31 40.57 -22.98
C MET A 131 51.98 40.18 -22.33
N TRP A 132 51.93 39.00 -21.71
CA TRP A 132 50.75 38.57 -20.97
C TRP A 132 50.42 39.51 -19.80
N THR A 133 51.43 39.91 -19.03
CA THR A 133 51.26 40.83 -17.89
C THR A 133 50.74 42.19 -18.33
N LYS A 134 51.31 42.76 -19.40
CA LYS A 134 50.80 44.02 -20.01
C LYS A 134 49.36 43.87 -20.47
N LYS A 135 49.03 42.75 -21.13
CA LYS A 135 47.66 42.45 -21.58
C LYS A 135 46.68 42.31 -20.42
N PHE A 136 47.10 41.67 -19.32
CA PHE A 136 46.33 41.55 -18.09
C PHE A 136 45.98 42.92 -17.50
N TYR A 137 46.99 43.77 -17.25
CA TYR A 137 46.75 45.12 -16.70
C TYR A 137 45.89 45.98 -17.63
N LYS A 138 46.09 45.88 -18.95
CA LYS A 138 45.25 46.58 -19.93
C LYS A 138 43.78 46.18 -19.85
N ILE A 139 43.49 44.88 -19.76
CA ILE A 139 42.11 44.38 -19.67
C ILE A 139 41.45 44.82 -18.36
N MET A 140 42.20 44.79 -17.26
CA MET A 140 41.70 45.19 -15.94
C MET A 140 41.50 46.71 -15.81
N SER A 141 42.24 47.54 -16.56
CA SER A 141 42.05 48.99 -16.56
C SER A 141 40.95 49.45 -17.52
N GLU A 142 40.76 48.76 -18.65
CA GLU A 142 39.75 49.11 -19.66
C GLU A 142 38.34 48.63 -19.26
N ASN A 143 38.22 47.59 -18.43
CA ASN A 143 36.93 47.00 -18.06
C ASN A 143 36.77 46.98 -16.54
N GLU A 144 35.84 47.77 -15.99
CA GLU A 144 35.44 47.67 -14.58
C GLU A 144 34.82 46.30 -14.26
N ARG A 145 34.17 45.67 -15.23
CA ARG A 145 33.57 44.32 -15.13
C ARG A 145 33.95 43.49 -16.36
N PRO A 146 35.15 42.88 -16.38
CA PRO A 146 35.56 42.06 -17.49
C PRO A 146 34.62 40.85 -17.69
N PRO A 147 34.33 40.45 -18.94
CA PRO A 147 33.50 39.29 -19.20
C PRO A 147 34.22 38.00 -18.81
N LEU A 148 33.51 37.05 -18.17
CA LEU A 148 34.09 35.80 -17.66
C LEU A 148 34.82 34.98 -18.74
N LYS A 149 34.33 35.02 -19.99
CA LYS A 149 34.97 34.34 -21.13
C LYS A 149 36.39 34.87 -21.38
N LEU A 150 36.59 36.18 -21.28
CA LEU A 150 37.89 36.82 -21.46
C LEU A 150 38.85 36.42 -20.33
N MET A 151 38.39 36.44 -19.08
CA MET A 151 39.19 36.02 -17.93
C MET A 151 39.61 34.55 -17.99
N ARG A 152 38.71 33.65 -18.40
CA ARG A 152 39.04 32.22 -18.65
C ARG A 152 40.09 32.07 -19.76
N SER A 153 39.98 32.87 -20.82
CA SER A 153 40.96 32.85 -21.92
C SER A 153 42.35 33.34 -21.48
N LEU A 154 42.41 34.41 -20.67
CA LEU A 154 43.65 34.93 -20.09
C LEU A 154 44.31 33.93 -19.16
N LEU A 155 43.52 33.26 -18.31
CA LEU A 155 44.03 32.22 -17.42
C LEU A 155 44.60 31.04 -18.21
N SER A 156 43.90 30.59 -19.26
CA SER A 156 44.39 29.52 -20.14
C SER A 156 45.66 29.90 -20.89
N GLU A 157 45.80 31.15 -21.33
CA GLU A 157 47.03 31.68 -21.92
C GLU A 157 48.18 31.66 -20.90
N ALA A 158 47.91 32.10 -19.67
CA ALA A 158 48.90 32.10 -18.59
C ALA A 158 49.38 30.69 -18.20
N GLU A 159 48.47 29.72 -18.16
CA GLU A 159 48.80 28.33 -17.82
C GLU A 159 49.66 27.64 -18.90
N LYS A 160 49.59 28.11 -20.16
CA LYS A 160 50.50 27.67 -21.24
C LYS A 160 51.90 28.26 -21.09
N ILE A 161 52.00 29.44 -20.48
CA ILE A 161 53.28 30.05 -20.15
C ILE A 161 53.84 29.29 -18.95
N GLN A 162 54.74 28.34 -19.20
CA GLN A 162 55.42 27.55 -18.16
C GLN A 162 56.47 28.39 -17.42
N TYR A 163 56.06 29.52 -16.85
CA TYR A 163 56.88 30.46 -16.11
C TYR A 163 56.06 31.06 -14.95
N PRO A 164 56.64 31.22 -13.74
CA PRO A 164 55.93 31.81 -12.62
C PRO A 164 55.58 33.28 -12.88
N ILE A 165 54.29 33.60 -12.91
CA ILE A 165 53.76 34.96 -12.99
C ILE A 165 52.89 35.18 -11.74
N GLU A 166 53.11 36.26 -11.00
CA GLU A 166 52.49 36.49 -9.70
C GLU A 166 50.96 36.66 -9.79
N GLU A 167 50.49 37.41 -10.79
CA GLU A 167 49.09 37.75 -11.00
C GLU A 167 48.20 36.54 -11.33
N VAL A 168 48.80 35.44 -11.82
CA VAL A 168 48.08 34.22 -12.22
C VAL A 168 47.40 33.55 -11.03
N SER A 169 48.03 33.59 -9.85
CA SER A 169 47.46 32.99 -8.64
C SER A 169 46.16 33.71 -8.22
N SER A 170 46.19 35.04 -8.24
CA SER A 170 45.04 35.90 -7.95
C SER A 170 43.93 35.70 -9.00
N LEU A 171 44.28 35.72 -10.30
CA LEU A 171 43.33 35.48 -11.40
C LEU A 171 42.68 34.10 -11.30
N ARG A 172 43.45 33.05 -11.01
CA ARG A 172 42.93 31.69 -10.83
C ARG A 172 41.91 31.64 -9.69
N SER A 173 42.26 32.19 -8.53
CA SER A 173 41.37 32.20 -7.37
C SER A 173 40.06 32.96 -7.66
N PHE A 174 40.15 34.06 -8.40
CA PHE A 174 38.99 34.85 -8.80
C PHE A 174 38.10 34.10 -9.79
N VAL A 175 38.68 33.52 -10.85
CA VAL A 175 37.95 32.72 -11.84
C VAL A 175 37.28 31.50 -11.19
N MET A 176 37.92 30.87 -10.20
CA MET A 176 37.31 29.78 -9.42
C MET A 176 36.06 30.25 -8.66
N LYS A 177 36.13 31.37 -7.93
CA LYS A 177 34.97 31.93 -7.21
C LYS A 177 33.84 32.30 -8.16
N VAL A 178 34.16 32.94 -9.29
CA VAL A 178 33.15 33.31 -10.29
C VAL A 178 32.53 32.08 -10.93
N ASN A 179 33.30 31.02 -11.20
CA ASN A 179 32.76 29.76 -11.70
C ASN A 179 31.81 29.11 -10.68
N GLU A 180 32.17 29.08 -9.39
CA GLU A 180 31.31 28.58 -8.31
C GLU A 180 30.00 29.38 -8.24
N TRP A 181 30.08 30.71 -8.33
CA TRP A 181 28.89 31.56 -8.41
C TRP A 181 28.02 31.22 -9.63
N VAL A 182 28.62 31.04 -10.81
CA VAL A 182 27.90 30.66 -12.04
C VAL A 182 27.24 29.29 -11.89
N GLU A 183 27.89 28.32 -11.26
CA GLU A 183 27.30 27.02 -10.94
C GLU A 183 26.10 27.16 -10.01
N ASN A 184 26.22 27.97 -8.95
CA ASN A 184 25.12 28.26 -8.01
C ASN A 184 23.94 28.96 -8.71
N ALA A 185 24.19 29.96 -9.55
CA ALA A 185 23.18 30.66 -10.34
C ALA A 185 22.49 29.71 -11.34
N ASN A 186 23.24 28.80 -11.97
CA ASN A 186 22.68 27.83 -12.91
C ASN A 186 21.68 26.86 -12.26
N ASN A 187 21.75 26.60 -10.95
CA ASN A 187 20.73 25.80 -10.27
C ASN A 187 19.34 26.48 -10.30
N PHE A 188 19.27 27.81 -10.29
CA PHE A 188 18.02 28.57 -10.41
C PHE A 188 17.58 28.77 -11.86
N ILE A 189 18.53 28.94 -12.78
CA ILE A 189 18.25 29.24 -14.19
C ILE A 189 17.85 27.95 -14.95
N THR A 190 18.58 26.85 -14.73
CA THR A 190 18.40 25.63 -15.50
C THR A 190 17.25 24.79 -14.93
N ARG A 191 16.23 24.52 -15.76
CA ARG A 191 15.04 23.68 -15.41
C ARG A 191 15.36 22.22 -15.06
N LYS A 192 16.63 21.80 -15.06
CA LYS A 192 17.06 20.39 -15.01
C LYS A 192 16.75 19.68 -13.68
N GLN A 193 16.44 20.40 -12.61
CA GLN A 193 16.25 19.79 -11.28
C GLN A 193 14.95 18.97 -11.15
N GLN A 194 13.88 19.26 -11.92
CA GLN A 194 12.64 18.46 -11.87
C GLN A 194 12.76 17.09 -12.56
N ASN A 195 13.46 16.98 -13.71
CA ASN A 195 13.60 15.70 -14.41
C ASN A 195 14.48 14.69 -13.66
N ARG A 196 15.36 15.17 -12.78
CA ARG A 196 16.18 14.31 -11.92
C ARG A 196 15.31 13.52 -10.93
N ARG A 197 14.24 14.13 -10.41
CA ARG A 197 13.31 13.51 -9.43
C ARG A 197 12.42 12.40 -9.99
N LYS A 198 12.07 12.43 -11.28
CA LYS A 198 11.28 11.34 -11.90
C LYS A 198 12.11 10.07 -12.13
N ASN A 199 13.42 10.19 -12.38
CA ASN A 199 14.33 9.05 -12.57
C ASN A 199 15.06 8.61 -11.29
N GLU A 200 15.36 9.49 -10.32
CA GLU A 200 16.13 9.11 -9.12
C GLU A 200 15.33 8.38 -8.04
N LYS A 201 13.98 8.45 -8.01
CA LYS A 201 13.17 7.67 -7.06
C LYS A 201 13.38 6.15 -7.21
N VAL A 202 13.95 5.69 -8.32
CA VAL A 202 14.21 4.28 -8.63
C VAL A 202 15.62 3.83 -8.20
N TRP A 203 16.57 4.75 -7.95
CA TRP A 203 17.98 4.38 -7.78
C TRP A 203 18.70 5.23 -6.70
N ARG A 204 18.76 4.70 -5.47
CA ARG A 204 19.69 4.99 -4.33
C ARG A 204 19.02 5.43 -3.03
N LYS A 205 18.84 4.45 -2.13
CA LYS A 205 18.82 4.65 -0.67
C LYS A 205 20.26 4.87 -0.20
N GLY A 206 20.60 6.05 0.31
CA GLY A 206 21.87 6.24 1.05
C GLY A 206 22.40 7.67 1.20
N LYS A 207 22.07 8.61 0.31
CA LYS A 207 22.53 10.03 0.38
C LYS A 207 21.39 11.06 0.19
N THR A 208 20.18 10.70 0.58
CA THR A 208 18.98 11.48 0.26
C THR A 208 18.85 12.78 1.06
N ALA A 209 19.26 12.80 2.33
CA ALA A 209 19.05 13.97 3.20
C ALA A 209 19.90 15.18 2.82
N GLU A 210 21.20 14.99 2.56
CA GLU A 210 22.14 16.07 2.21
C GLU A 210 21.83 16.67 0.82
N LEU A 211 21.41 15.82 -0.14
CA LEU A 211 20.94 16.27 -1.44
C LEU A 211 19.61 17.03 -1.34
N GLU A 212 18.69 16.61 -0.46
CA GLU A 212 17.43 17.32 -0.22
C GLU A 212 17.63 18.68 0.47
N GLU A 213 18.57 18.79 1.41
CA GLU A 213 18.92 20.07 2.03
C GLU A 213 19.55 21.04 1.04
N ARG A 214 20.49 20.55 0.22
CA ARG A 214 21.10 21.36 -0.85
C ARG A 214 20.05 21.85 -1.85
N ASP A 215 19.11 20.98 -2.21
CA ASP A 215 17.98 21.29 -3.08
C ASP A 215 17.01 22.34 -2.50
N LYS A 216 16.84 22.39 -1.16
CA LYS A 216 16.02 23.41 -0.49
C LYS A 216 16.68 24.79 -0.56
N ILE A 217 18.00 24.86 -0.45
CA ILE A 217 18.76 26.12 -0.56
C ILE A 217 18.53 26.75 -1.94
N PHE A 218 18.62 25.95 -3.00
CA PHE A 218 18.39 26.40 -4.38
C PHE A 218 16.91 26.58 -4.77
N ARG A 219 15.97 26.42 -3.81
CA ARG A 219 14.56 26.84 -3.97
C ARG A 219 14.20 28.00 -3.08
N ASN A 220 15.11 28.48 -2.25
CA ASN A 220 14.84 29.61 -1.37
C ASN A 220 15.04 30.94 -2.13
N PRO A 221 14.00 31.78 -2.26
CA PRO A 221 14.11 33.07 -2.96
C PRO A 221 15.12 34.01 -2.28
N LYS A 222 15.31 33.92 -0.96
CA LYS A 222 16.30 34.76 -0.24
C LYS A 222 17.74 34.42 -0.62
N TYR A 223 18.02 33.17 -0.95
CA TYR A 223 19.36 32.77 -1.39
C TYR A 223 19.64 33.32 -2.80
N LEU A 224 18.65 33.34 -3.68
CA LEU A 224 18.74 34.00 -4.98
C LEU A 224 19.10 35.49 -4.84
N GLU A 225 18.44 36.22 -3.94
CA GLU A 225 18.79 37.61 -3.64
C GLU A 225 20.22 37.77 -3.11
N SER A 226 20.69 36.82 -2.29
CA SER A 226 22.08 36.84 -1.79
C SER A 226 23.11 36.62 -2.91
N LEU A 227 22.81 35.76 -3.90
CA LEU A 227 23.67 35.57 -5.06
C LEU A 227 23.72 36.83 -5.95
N LEU A 228 22.61 37.55 -6.10
CA LEU A 228 22.60 38.83 -6.82
C LEU A 228 23.44 39.90 -6.09
N LYS A 229 23.37 39.96 -4.76
CA LYS A 229 24.24 40.84 -3.94
C LYS A 229 25.71 40.45 -4.05
N GLU A 230 26.02 39.16 -4.09
CA GLU A 230 27.38 38.68 -4.31
C GLU A 230 27.91 39.10 -5.69
N ALA A 231 27.08 38.99 -6.74
CA ALA A 231 27.42 39.45 -8.09
C ALA A 231 27.61 40.97 -8.19
N GLU A 232 27.01 41.76 -7.29
CA GLU A 232 27.26 43.19 -7.22
C GLU A 232 28.65 43.52 -6.66
N ASN A 233 29.13 42.69 -5.71
CA ASN A 233 30.45 42.83 -5.08
C ASN A 233 31.60 42.23 -5.89
N LEU A 234 31.30 41.37 -6.87
CA LEU A 234 32.30 40.75 -7.73
C LEU A 234 32.36 41.49 -9.08
N PRO A 235 33.52 42.05 -9.48
CA PRO A 235 33.67 42.79 -10.74
C PRO A 235 33.77 41.84 -11.94
N PHE A 236 32.66 41.24 -12.37
CA PHE A 236 32.59 40.44 -13.59
C PHE A 236 31.26 40.60 -14.31
N ASP A 237 31.24 40.24 -15.59
CA ASP A 237 30.03 40.19 -16.40
C ASP A 237 29.80 38.79 -17.01
N THR A 238 28.54 38.36 -17.01
CA THR A 238 28.09 37.07 -17.54
C THR A 238 26.57 37.09 -17.77
N PRO A 239 26.04 36.40 -18.81
CA PRO A 239 24.60 36.37 -19.10
C PRO A 239 23.76 35.78 -17.96
N GLU A 240 24.34 34.92 -17.12
CA GLU A 240 23.66 34.34 -15.95
C GLU A 240 23.22 35.40 -14.93
N ILE A 241 23.93 36.53 -14.79
CA ILE A 241 23.52 37.63 -13.90
C ILE A 241 22.18 38.23 -14.38
N HIS A 242 22.05 38.46 -15.69
CA HIS A 242 20.83 39.00 -16.28
C HIS A 242 19.65 38.02 -16.13
N LEU A 243 19.87 36.75 -16.44
CA LEU A 243 18.84 35.71 -16.28
C LEU A 243 18.41 35.55 -14.81
N LEU A 244 19.34 35.63 -13.87
CA LEU A 244 19.03 35.54 -12.44
C LEU A 244 18.23 36.77 -11.96
N ARG A 245 18.54 37.96 -12.49
CA ARG A 245 17.80 39.20 -12.20
C ARG A 245 16.38 39.15 -12.78
N GLU A 246 16.20 38.71 -14.03
CA GLU A 246 14.87 38.49 -14.61
C GLU A 246 14.02 37.52 -13.78
N LYS A 247 14.66 36.46 -13.24
CA LYS A 247 14.01 35.52 -12.32
C LYS A 247 13.60 36.19 -11.01
N ALA A 248 14.47 37.01 -10.42
CA ALA A 248 14.14 37.78 -9.22
C ALA A 248 12.94 38.71 -9.46
N ASP A 249 12.96 39.45 -10.57
CA ASP A 249 11.90 40.39 -10.93
C ASP A 249 10.57 39.66 -11.17
N ALA A 250 10.60 38.47 -11.80
CA ALA A 250 9.43 37.63 -11.96
C ALA A 250 8.85 37.14 -10.61
N ILE A 251 9.72 36.80 -9.64
CA ILE A 251 9.29 36.42 -8.28
C ILE A 251 8.64 37.60 -7.57
N VAL A 252 9.24 38.79 -7.64
CA VAL A 252 8.68 40.01 -7.01
C VAL A 252 7.34 40.40 -7.65
N SER A 253 7.26 40.36 -8.99
CA SER A 253 6.00 40.61 -9.71
C SER A 253 4.91 39.61 -9.34
N PHE A 254 5.27 38.33 -9.17
CA PHE A 254 4.35 37.30 -8.68
C PHE A 254 3.89 37.59 -7.25
N GLN A 255 4.80 37.93 -6.34
CA GLN A 255 4.46 38.25 -4.95
C GLN A 255 3.54 39.47 -4.85
N ASN A 256 3.75 40.50 -5.68
CA ASN A 256 2.87 41.67 -5.72
C ASN A 256 1.47 41.29 -6.23
N ARG A 257 1.39 40.51 -7.32
CA ARG A 257 0.11 39.99 -7.84
C ARG A 257 -0.61 39.11 -6.82
N ALA A 258 0.12 38.24 -6.13
CA ALA A 258 -0.39 37.39 -5.06
C ALA A 258 -0.98 38.24 -3.92
N LYS A 259 -0.28 39.28 -3.47
CA LYS A 259 -0.76 40.22 -2.44
C LYS A 259 -1.99 41.00 -2.90
N GLU A 260 -2.01 41.46 -4.14
CA GLU A 260 -3.17 42.14 -4.73
C GLU A 260 -4.41 41.23 -4.72
N VAL A 261 -4.26 39.97 -5.16
CA VAL A 261 -5.37 39.00 -5.17
C VAL A 261 -5.84 38.70 -3.74
N ILE A 262 -4.93 38.50 -2.77
CA ILE A 262 -5.31 38.28 -1.36
C ILE A 262 -6.06 39.49 -0.77
N SER A 263 -5.74 40.71 -1.21
CA SER A 263 -6.42 41.93 -0.74
C SER A 263 -7.85 42.11 -1.26
N GLN A 264 -8.24 41.34 -2.28
CA GLN A 264 -9.60 41.39 -2.83
C GLN A 264 -10.60 40.77 -1.85
N SER A 265 -11.78 41.40 -1.74
CA SER A 265 -12.85 40.95 -0.83
C SER A 265 -13.43 39.57 -1.20
N THR A 266 -13.34 39.16 -2.46
CA THR A 266 -13.81 37.87 -2.96
C THR A 266 -12.85 37.34 -4.01
N VAL A 267 -12.16 36.25 -3.70
CA VAL A 267 -11.25 35.58 -4.65
C VAL A 267 -11.92 34.30 -5.15
N SER A 268 -11.93 34.10 -6.46
CA SER A 268 -12.51 32.91 -7.09
C SER A 268 -11.56 31.70 -7.06
N SER A 269 -12.12 30.50 -7.16
CA SER A 269 -11.35 29.24 -7.24
C SER A 269 -10.44 29.21 -8.49
N GLY A 270 -10.91 29.74 -9.62
CA GLY A 270 -10.13 29.87 -10.85
C GLY A 270 -8.92 30.79 -10.71
N GLN A 271 -9.08 31.97 -10.09
CA GLN A 271 -7.95 32.88 -9.83
C GLN A 271 -6.91 32.26 -8.90
N CYS A 272 -7.35 31.49 -7.90
CA CYS A 272 -6.42 30.76 -7.03
C CYS A 272 -5.58 29.75 -7.80
N LEU A 273 -6.21 28.97 -8.71
CA LEU A 273 -5.49 28.02 -9.56
C LEU A 273 -4.48 28.71 -10.46
N GLU A 274 -4.85 29.82 -11.11
CA GLU A 274 -3.95 30.58 -11.97
C GLU A 274 -2.71 31.08 -11.21
N ILE A 275 -2.90 31.60 -9.99
CA ILE A 275 -1.78 32.02 -9.13
C ILE A 275 -0.93 30.82 -8.69
N ILE A 276 -1.55 29.68 -8.33
CA ILE A 276 -0.80 28.46 -7.96
C ILE A 276 0.01 27.94 -9.14
N GLU A 277 -0.56 27.89 -10.35
CA GLU A 277 0.12 27.44 -11.57
C GLU A 277 1.26 28.38 -11.96
N SER A 278 1.00 29.69 -11.93
CA SER A 278 2.01 30.73 -12.17
C SER A 278 3.17 30.61 -11.18
N GLY A 279 2.88 30.45 -9.88
CA GLY A 279 3.88 30.30 -8.84
C GLY A 279 4.70 29.00 -8.98
N LYS A 280 4.03 27.87 -9.27
CA LYS A 280 4.71 26.58 -9.51
C LYS A 280 5.65 26.64 -10.72
N SER A 281 5.33 27.45 -11.73
CA SER A 281 6.18 27.64 -12.92
C SER A 281 7.52 28.32 -12.62
N LEU A 282 7.61 29.08 -11.51
CA LEU A 282 8.84 29.75 -11.07
C LEU A 282 9.87 28.78 -10.46
N ASN A 283 9.45 27.59 -10.03
CA ASN A 283 10.29 26.54 -9.43
C ASN A 283 11.05 26.97 -8.16
N VAL A 284 10.47 27.89 -7.39
CA VAL A 284 11.01 28.42 -6.13
C VAL A 284 9.95 28.22 -5.04
N ASP A 285 10.38 27.96 -3.81
CA ASP A 285 9.49 27.76 -2.67
C ASP A 285 8.99 29.13 -2.19
N ILE A 286 7.82 29.53 -2.68
CA ILE A 286 7.19 30.82 -2.40
C ILE A 286 6.04 30.62 -1.40
N PRO A 287 6.08 31.23 -0.21
CA PRO A 287 5.10 30.97 0.85
C PRO A 287 3.66 31.37 0.47
N GLU A 288 3.50 32.36 -0.41
CA GLU A 288 2.21 32.76 -0.95
C GLU A 288 1.50 31.59 -1.67
N ILE A 289 2.24 30.68 -2.33
CA ILE A 289 1.65 29.51 -3.01
C ILE A 289 0.98 28.59 -1.99
N GLU A 290 1.60 28.32 -0.85
CA GLU A 290 1.01 27.47 0.20
C GLU A 290 -0.27 28.09 0.77
N GLN A 291 -0.28 29.42 0.92
CA GLN A 291 -1.48 30.17 1.34
C GLN A 291 -2.61 30.03 0.32
N PHE A 292 -2.32 30.22 -0.97
CA PHE A 292 -3.30 30.05 -2.04
C PHE A 292 -3.78 28.61 -2.19
N GLU A 293 -2.91 27.60 -1.99
CA GLU A 293 -3.31 26.19 -1.99
C GLU A 293 -4.25 25.87 -0.82
N GLN A 294 -3.99 26.42 0.36
CA GLN A 294 -4.89 26.27 1.50
C GLN A 294 -6.23 26.97 1.24
N TYR A 295 -6.20 28.20 0.72
CA TYR A 295 -7.41 28.95 0.40
C TYR A 295 -8.24 28.30 -0.72
N TYR A 296 -7.59 27.76 -1.75
CA TYR A 296 -8.25 26.97 -2.80
C TYR A 296 -8.95 25.74 -2.21
N LYS A 297 -8.30 25.01 -1.31
CA LYS A 297 -8.93 23.87 -0.60
C LYS A 297 -10.16 24.30 0.20
N GLN A 298 -10.12 25.47 0.83
CA GLN A 298 -11.27 26.04 1.54
C GLN A 298 -12.43 26.32 0.58
N LEU A 299 -12.17 26.93 -0.57
CA LEU A 299 -13.19 27.22 -1.58
C LEU A 299 -13.80 25.94 -2.17
N THR A 300 -12.97 24.95 -2.53
CA THR A 300 -13.48 23.67 -3.04
C THR A 300 -14.32 22.94 -2.01
N TRP A 301 -13.94 22.99 -0.73
CA TRP A 301 -14.75 22.41 0.34
C TRP A 301 -16.09 23.13 0.49
N ILE A 302 -16.12 24.46 0.36
CA ILE A 302 -17.39 25.21 0.39
C ILE A 302 -18.29 24.78 -0.78
N GLU A 303 -17.73 24.59 -1.98
CA GLU A 303 -18.47 24.10 -3.15
C GLU A 303 -18.99 22.67 -2.96
N THR A 304 -18.20 21.75 -2.38
CA THR A 304 -18.64 20.37 -2.11
C THR A 304 -19.80 20.36 -1.10
N VAL A 305 -19.72 21.16 -0.04
CA VAL A 305 -20.80 21.26 0.96
C VAL A 305 -22.05 21.90 0.37
N ARG A 306 -21.91 22.94 -0.46
CA ARG A 306 -23.04 23.56 -1.17
C ARG A 306 -23.77 22.55 -2.08
N ASN A 307 -23.02 21.71 -2.79
CA ASN A 307 -23.59 20.66 -3.64
C ASN A 307 -24.23 19.51 -2.83
N ALA A 308 -23.72 19.27 -1.62
CA ALA A 308 -24.26 18.27 -0.70
C ALA A 308 -25.45 18.78 0.14
N GLU A 309 -25.69 20.09 0.18
CA GLU A 309 -26.76 20.71 0.99
C GLU A 309 -28.15 20.15 0.64
N ASN A 310 -28.44 20.05 -0.65
CA ASN A 310 -29.74 19.57 -1.16
C ASN A 310 -29.79 18.05 -1.38
N LYS A 311 -28.73 17.32 -1.02
CA LYS A 311 -28.67 15.86 -1.16
C LYS A 311 -28.73 15.19 0.21
N TYR A 312 -29.25 13.97 0.22
CA TYR A 312 -29.07 13.11 1.37
C TYR A 312 -27.59 12.75 1.50
N ILE A 313 -27.03 12.98 2.68
CA ILE A 313 -25.70 12.56 3.09
C ILE A 313 -25.82 11.84 4.43
N SER A 314 -25.06 10.76 4.59
CA SER A 314 -25.03 9.97 5.81
C SER A 314 -24.36 10.71 6.97
N LEU A 315 -24.63 10.29 8.21
CA LEU A 315 -23.97 10.87 9.38
C LEU A 315 -22.44 10.70 9.33
N LYS A 316 -21.95 9.62 8.70
CA LYS A 316 -20.51 9.38 8.50
C LYS A 316 -19.90 10.41 7.55
N GLU A 317 -20.52 10.65 6.40
CA GLU A 317 -20.06 11.65 5.43
C GLU A 317 -20.10 13.07 6.01
N VAL A 318 -21.12 13.41 6.81
CA VAL A 318 -21.17 14.69 7.55
C VAL A 318 -19.97 14.81 8.50
N ASN A 319 -19.64 13.75 9.25
CA ASN A 319 -18.47 13.74 10.13
C ASN A 319 -17.15 13.86 9.36
N ASP A 320 -17.04 13.18 8.22
CA ASP A 320 -15.86 13.24 7.35
C ASP A 320 -15.65 14.67 6.82
N LEU A 321 -16.70 15.34 6.32
CA LEU A 321 -16.67 16.73 5.87
C LEU A 321 -16.29 17.70 6.99
N ILE A 322 -16.79 17.50 8.21
CA ILE A 322 -16.41 18.30 9.38
C ILE A 322 -14.93 18.07 9.76
N SER A 323 -14.46 16.82 9.68
CA SER A 323 -13.05 16.50 9.96
C SER A 323 -12.11 17.14 8.93
N GLU A 324 -12.52 17.15 7.66
CA GLU A 324 -11.80 17.79 6.57
C GLU A 324 -11.75 19.31 6.77
N ALA A 325 -12.88 19.94 7.13
CA ALA A 325 -12.95 21.36 7.46
C ALA A 325 -11.97 21.76 8.57
N LYS A 326 -11.87 20.95 9.63
CA LYS A 326 -10.92 21.17 10.73
C LYS A 326 -9.47 21.06 10.26
N LYS A 327 -9.14 20.10 9.40
CA LYS A 327 -7.79 19.95 8.83
C LYS A 327 -7.41 21.14 7.95
N ILE A 328 -8.35 21.65 7.16
CA ILE A 328 -8.16 22.79 6.26
C ILE A 328 -8.22 24.15 7.02
N LYS A 329 -8.58 24.12 8.31
CA LYS A 329 -8.74 25.29 9.21
C LYS A 329 -9.80 26.28 8.70
N ILE A 330 -10.97 25.78 8.34
CA ILE A 330 -12.11 26.63 7.98
C ILE A 330 -12.59 27.39 9.22
N PRO A 331 -12.89 28.71 9.12
CA PRO A 331 -13.43 29.47 10.24
C PRO A 331 -14.72 28.87 10.79
N GLU A 332 -14.83 28.76 12.12
CA GLU A 332 -16.01 28.15 12.77
C GLU A 332 -17.31 28.94 12.54
N ASN A 333 -17.20 30.24 12.26
CA ASN A 333 -18.33 31.11 11.92
C ASN A 333 -18.81 30.95 10.47
N ASN A 334 -18.16 30.12 9.65
CA ASN A 334 -18.58 29.90 8.28
C ASN A 334 -20.01 29.29 8.26
N PRO A 335 -20.95 29.86 7.48
CA PRO A 335 -22.35 29.43 7.50
C PRO A 335 -22.52 27.96 7.07
N TYR A 336 -21.68 27.46 6.16
CA TYR A 336 -21.75 26.06 5.71
C TYR A 336 -21.23 25.09 6.77
N PHE A 337 -20.20 25.48 7.53
CA PHE A 337 -19.69 24.70 8.65
C PHE A 337 -20.73 24.61 9.78
N LEU A 338 -21.38 25.73 10.13
CA LEU A 338 -22.47 25.75 11.12
C LEU A 338 -23.66 24.88 10.68
N LYS A 339 -24.06 24.95 9.40
CA LYS A 339 -25.12 24.08 8.85
C LYS A 339 -24.77 22.61 8.97
N LEU A 340 -23.54 22.20 8.66
CA LEU A 340 -23.10 20.81 8.85
C LEU A 340 -23.10 20.40 10.33
N LYS A 341 -22.71 21.30 11.24
CA LYS A 341 -22.76 21.05 12.68
C LYS A 341 -24.19 20.81 13.17
N ILE A 342 -25.14 21.66 12.77
CA ILE A 342 -26.57 21.47 13.08
C ILE A 342 -27.07 20.15 12.49
N ARG A 343 -26.70 19.84 11.24
CA ARG A 343 -27.09 18.59 10.58
C ARG A 343 -26.56 17.35 11.33
N LYS A 344 -25.33 17.42 11.81
CA LYS A 344 -24.73 16.41 12.68
C LYS A 344 -25.49 16.25 14.00
N GLU A 345 -25.73 17.36 14.71
CA GLU A 345 -26.44 17.35 16.00
C GLU A 345 -27.84 16.74 15.87
N ASN A 346 -28.58 17.08 14.80
CA ASN A 346 -29.89 16.50 14.53
C ASN A 346 -29.82 14.99 14.25
N GLY A 347 -28.80 14.54 13.51
CA GLY A 347 -28.56 13.11 13.26
C GLY A 347 -28.23 12.34 14.53
N GLU A 348 -27.32 12.86 15.35
CA GLU A 348 -26.93 12.27 16.64
C GLU A 348 -28.09 12.26 17.64
N ALA A 349 -28.91 13.32 17.67
CA ALA A 349 -30.11 13.38 18.50
C ALA A 349 -31.14 12.31 18.09
N TRP A 350 -31.33 12.11 16.78
CA TRP A 350 -32.19 11.03 16.28
C TRP A 350 -31.64 9.66 16.64
N GLU A 351 -30.33 9.41 16.50
CA GLU A 351 -29.72 8.14 16.88
C GLU A 351 -29.86 7.86 18.37
N ALA A 352 -29.62 8.87 19.22
CA ALA A 352 -29.82 8.76 20.65
C ALA A 352 -31.28 8.44 20.98
N HIS A 353 -32.23 9.08 20.30
CA HIS A 353 -33.66 8.81 20.46
C HIS A 353 -34.02 7.37 20.03
N ALA A 354 -33.53 6.92 18.88
CA ALA A 354 -33.73 5.56 18.37
C ALA A 354 -33.14 4.49 19.31
N ILE A 355 -31.92 4.70 19.80
CA ILE A 355 -31.27 3.79 20.76
C ILE A 355 -32.04 3.76 22.07
N ASN A 356 -32.48 4.91 22.58
CA ASN A 356 -33.26 4.97 23.81
C ASN A 356 -34.62 4.30 23.66
N LEU A 357 -35.28 4.44 22.50
CA LEU A 357 -36.53 3.75 22.21
C LEU A 357 -36.33 2.24 22.13
N MET A 358 -35.29 1.76 21.45
CA MET A 358 -34.96 0.33 21.39
C MET A 358 -34.65 -0.30 22.76
N LYS A 359 -34.27 0.49 23.77
CA LYS A 359 -34.00 0.03 25.14
C LYS A 359 -35.25 -0.07 26.03
N ARG A 360 -36.37 0.56 25.64
CA ARG A 360 -37.60 0.54 26.46
C ARG A 360 -38.26 -0.83 26.43
N GLU A 361 -38.82 -1.24 27.56
CA GLU A 361 -39.55 -2.52 27.75
C GLU A 361 -40.89 -2.57 27.02
N ALA A 362 -41.44 -1.42 26.59
CA ALA A 362 -42.63 -1.33 25.77
C ALA A 362 -42.46 -0.18 24.76
N ILE A 363 -42.68 -0.48 23.48
CA ILE A 363 -42.57 0.48 22.37
C ILE A 363 -43.81 0.35 21.48
N PRO A 364 -44.66 1.39 21.42
CA PRO A 364 -45.79 1.44 20.50
C PRO A 364 -45.31 1.40 19.03
N MET A 365 -46.00 0.63 18.18
CA MET A 365 -45.66 0.53 16.75
C MET A 365 -45.67 1.90 16.07
N ASP A 366 -46.63 2.75 16.41
CA ASP A 366 -46.78 4.10 15.83
C ASP A 366 -45.57 4.99 16.10
N GLU A 367 -44.94 4.86 17.27
CA GLU A 367 -43.74 5.64 17.62
C GLU A 367 -42.53 5.19 16.79
N LEU A 368 -42.39 3.88 16.53
CA LEU A 368 -41.33 3.33 15.67
C LEU A 368 -41.51 3.74 14.19
N VAL A 369 -42.74 3.72 13.69
CA VAL A 369 -43.05 4.15 12.32
C VAL A 369 -42.76 5.63 12.16
N ARG A 370 -43.20 6.47 13.11
CA ARG A 370 -42.88 7.91 13.09
C ARG A 370 -41.38 8.18 13.14
N LEU A 371 -40.63 7.41 13.92
CA LEU A 371 -39.17 7.52 13.99
C LEU A 371 -38.50 7.14 12.66
N ALA A 372 -39.01 6.11 11.98
CA ALA A 372 -38.56 5.70 10.65
C ALA A 372 -38.95 6.71 9.55
N ASP A 373 -40.07 7.42 9.69
CA ASP A 373 -40.46 8.47 8.74
C ASP A 373 -39.55 9.70 8.88
N GLN A 374 -39.25 10.12 10.11
CA GLN A 374 -38.34 11.24 10.39
C GLN A 374 -36.93 11.02 9.83
N ALA A 375 -36.48 9.77 9.83
CA ALA A 375 -35.19 9.36 9.28
C ALA A 375 -34.97 9.72 7.81
N SER A 376 -36.03 9.81 6.99
CA SER A 376 -35.93 10.13 5.56
C SER A 376 -35.41 11.56 5.30
N SER A 377 -35.58 12.45 6.29
CA SER A 377 -35.21 13.86 6.19
C SER A 377 -33.89 14.22 6.89
N LEU A 378 -33.33 13.30 7.69
CA LEU A 378 -32.17 13.55 8.55
C LEU A 378 -30.95 12.75 8.06
N SER A 379 -29.74 13.27 8.29
CA SER A 379 -28.51 12.51 8.05
C SER A 379 -28.22 11.59 9.22
N ILE A 380 -28.48 10.28 9.05
CA ILE A 380 -28.42 9.29 10.13
C ILE A 380 -27.55 8.10 9.74
N SER A 381 -27.18 7.25 10.72
CA SER A 381 -26.57 5.95 10.47
C SER A 381 -27.60 4.97 9.89
N GLN A 382 -27.29 4.46 8.70
CA GLN A 382 -28.09 3.47 8.01
C GLN A 382 -28.20 2.16 8.80
N GLU A 383 -27.22 1.84 9.65
CA GLU A 383 -27.23 0.64 10.49
C GLU A 383 -28.32 0.69 11.57
N ILE A 384 -28.52 1.85 12.19
CA ILE A 384 -29.54 2.04 13.23
C ILE A 384 -30.93 2.02 12.60
N LEU A 385 -31.10 2.70 11.46
CA LEU A 385 -32.35 2.64 10.69
C LEU A 385 -32.70 1.22 10.26
N ALA A 386 -31.72 0.43 9.79
CA ALA A 386 -31.95 -0.97 9.41
C ALA A 386 -32.42 -1.82 10.60
N LYS A 387 -31.85 -1.60 11.79
CA LYS A 387 -32.32 -2.26 13.03
C LYS A 387 -33.76 -1.87 13.37
N VAL A 388 -34.09 -0.59 13.32
CA VAL A 388 -35.46 -0.09 13.56
C VAL A 388 -36.44 -0.71 12.56
N ASN A 389 -36.12 -0.70 11.27
CA ASN A 389 -36.96 -1.29 10.23
C ASN A 389 -37.10 -2.81 10.36
N SER A 390 -36.05 -3.52 10.79
CA SER A 390 -36.14 -4.96 11.09
C SER A 390 -37.11 -5.25 12.23
N ILE A 391 -37.10 -4.43 13.29
CA ILE A 391 -38.04 -4.55 14.40
C ILE A 391 -39.47 -4.28 13.93
N ILE A 392 -39.69 -3.21 13.14
CA ILE A 392 -41.01 -2.90 12.56
C ILE A 392 -41.54 -4.06 11.71
N ASN A 393 -40.70 -4.62 10.85
CA ASN A 393 -41.10 -5.73 9.97
C ASN A 393 -41.47 -6.99 10.76
N LYS A 394 -40.68 -7.34 11.79
CA LYS A 394 -41.00 -8.48 12.66
C LYS A 394 -42.30 -8.27 13.44
N ILE A 395 -42.55 -7.06 13.95
CA ILE A 395 -43.82 -6.74 14.65
C ILE A 395 -45.00 -6.88 13.68
N ARG A 396 -44.88 -6.39 12.44
CA ARG A 396 -45.92 -6.55 11.41
C ARG A 396 -46.18 -8.00 11.04
N GLU A 397 -45.12 -8.78 10.87
CA GLU A 397 -45.20 -10.22 10.56
C GLU A 397 -45.93 -10.99 11.66
N VAL A 398 -45.58 -10.73 12.93
CA VAL A 398 -46.25 -11.35 14.07
C VAL A 398 -47.71 -10.89 14.14
N HIS A 399 -47.99 -9.60 13.99
CA HIS A 399 -49.37 -9.10 14.02
C HIS A 399 -50.25 -9.77 12.95
N ASN A 400 -49.78 -9.85 11.69
CA ASN A 400 -50.51 -10.51 10.61
C ASN A 400 -50.69 -12.01 10.87
N SER A 401 -49.66 -12.67 11.42
CA SER A 401 -49.71 -14.10 11.75
C SER A 401 -50.67 -14.39 12.91
N VAL A 402 -50.69 -13.54 13.93
CA VAL A 402 -51.62 -13.59 15.06
C VAL A 402 -53.05 -13.45 14.55
N GLN A 403 -53.34 -12.47 13.69
CA GLN A 403 -54.66 -12.27 13.10
C GLN A 403 -55.09 -13.48 12.26
N ASN A 404 -54.21 -14.03 11.43
CA ASN A 404 -54.49 -15.21 10.62
C ASN A 404 -54.83 -16.44 11.50
N ILE A 405 -54.01 -16.70 12.53
CA ILE A 405 -54.28 -17.79 13.47
C ILE A 405 -55.58 -17.58 14.23
N GLN A 406 -55.86 -16.38 14.73
CA GLN A 406 -57.10 -16.07 15.43
C GLN A 406 -58.34 -16.35 14.56
N GLN A 407 -58.29 -16.01 13.27
CA GLN A 407 -59.36 -16.35 12.33
C GLN A 407 -59.50 -17.86 12.13
N ARG A 408 -58.38 -18.58 11.98
CA ARG A 408 -58.38 -20.03 11.70
C ARG A 408 -58.72 -20.91 12.91
N ILE A 409 -58.49 -20.45 14.14
CA ILE A 409 -58.90 -21.17 15.37
C ILE A 409 -60.42 -21.33 15.43
N LEU A 410 -61.17 -20.34 14.93
CA LEU A 410 -62.64 -20.33 14.93
C LEU A 410 -63.25 -21.18 13.81
N ASN A 411 -62.44 -21.87 12.98
CA ASN A 411 -62.96 -22.68 11.89
C ASN A 411 -63.83 -23.84 12.41
N PRO A 412 -65.05 -24.04 11.85
CA PRO A 412 -65.90 -25.18 12.17
C PRO A 412 -65.27 -26.52 11.78
N ASN A 413 -64.45 -26.54 10.73
CA ASN A 413 -63.72 -27.73 10.30
C ASN A 413 -62.38 -27.85 11.06
N PHE A 414 -62.26 -28.87 11.90
CA PHE A 414 -61.07 -29.13 12.72
C PHE A 414 -59.79 -29.26 11.89
N TRP A 415 -59.84 -29.93 10.74
CA TRP A 415 -58.67 -30.18 9.89
C TRP A 415 -58.15 -28.93 9.16
N GLN A 416 -58.91 -27.83 9.20
CA GLN A 416 -58.52 -26.53 8.65
C GLN A 416 -57.99 -25.57 9.73
N ARG A 417 -57.99 -25.99 11.00
CA ARG A 417 -57.41 -25.24 12.12
C ARG A 417 -55.88 -25.23 12.04
N PRO A 418 -55.21 -24.26 12.68
CA PRO A 418 -53.75 -24.18 12.68
C PRO A 418 -53.12 -25.36 13.43
N THR A 419 -51.94 -25.79 12.99
CA THR A 419 -51.21 -26.86 13.65
C THR A 419 -50.47 -26.37 14.90
N ALA A 420 -50.22 -27.27 15.86
CA ALA A 420 -49.39 -26.97 17.04
C ALA A 420 -47.98 -26.47 16.68
N ASN A 421 -47.43 -26.93 15.54
CA ASN A 421 -46.13 -26.49 15.03
C ASN A 421 -46.16 -25.05 14.48
N GLU A 422 -47.26 -24.62 13.84
CA GLU A 422 -47.46 -23.22 13.44
C GLU A 422 -47.50 -22.30 14.65
N LEU A 423 -48.19 -22.70 15.72
CA LEU A 423 -48.23 -21.97 16.99
C LEU A 423 -46.84 -21.84 17.63
N LYS A 424 -46.07 -22.94 17.67
CA LYS A 424 -44.71 -22.95 18.24
C LYS A 424 -43.79 -21.95 17.52
N LYS A 425 -43.78 -21.96 16.18
CA LYS A 425 -42.97 -21.04 15.36
C LYS A 425 -43.29 -19.58 15.64
N ILE A 426 -44.56 -19.22 15.76
CA ILE A 426 -44.97 -17.84 16.03
C ILE A 426 -44.62 -17.44 17.47
N MET A 427 -44.82 -18.34 18.44
CA MET A 427 -44.42 -18.09 19.83
C MET A 427 -42.90 -17.91 19.99
N ASP A 428 -42.08 -18.63 19.22
CA ASP A 428 -40.63 -18.45 19.22
C ASP A 428 -40.22 -17.06 18.69
N VAL A 429 -40.89 -16.57 17.64
CA VAL A 429 -40.67 -15.20 17.13
C VAL A 429 -41.17 -14.15 18.14
N VAL A 430 -42.33 -14.36 18.75
CA VAL A 430 -42.88 -13.50 19.82
C VAL A 430 -41.93 -13.41 21.01
N ASN A 431 -41.35 -14.53 21.45
CA ASN A 431 -40.39 -14.58 22.55
C ASN A 431 -39.06 -13.91 22.21
N SER A 432 -38.71 -13.82 20.92
CA SER A 432 -37.51 -13.09 20.45
C SER A 432 -37.72 -11.58 20.34
N LEU A 433 -38.97 -11.12 20.42
CA LEU A 433 -39.32 -9.71 20.36
C LEU A 433 -39.38 -9.12 21.77
N PRO A 434 -38.88 -7.89 21.97
CA PRO A 434 -39.01 -7.20 23.25
C PRO A 434 -40.50 -6.94 23.59
N ASN A 435 -41.35 -6.75 22.58
CA ASN A 435 -42.78 -6.47 22.76
C ASN A 435 -43.65 -7.51 22.05
N PRO A 436 -44.46 -8.30 22.77
CA PRO A 436 -45.52 -9.09 22.16
C PRO A 436 -46.66 -8.16 21.69
N PRO A 437 -47.10 -8.25 20.43
CA PRO A 437 -48.21 -7.43 19.93
C PRO A 437 -49.55 -7.77 20.61
N GLU A 438 -50.51 -6.85 20.48
CA GLU A 438 -51.89 -7.07 20.93
C GLU A 438 -52.47 -8.35 20.29
N GLY A 439 -53.14 -9.17 21.10
CA GLY A 439 -53.68 -10.47 20.66
C GLY A 439 -52.81 -11.69 20.98
N VAL A 440 -51.52 -11.52 21.33
CA VAL A 440 -50.67 -12.62 21.81
C VAL A 440 -51.21 -13.24 23.10
N SER A 441 -51.81 -12.45 24.00
CA SER A 441 -52.41 -12.97 25.24
C SER A 441 -53.56 -13.95 24.97
N ILE A 442 -54.28 -13.79 23.86
CA ILE A 442 -55.33 -14.73 23.43
C ILE A 442 -54.66 -16.02 22.96
N LEU A 443 -53.62 -15.93 22.13
CA LEU A 443 -52.85 -17.11 21.69
C LEU A 443 -52.23 -17.88 22.86
N GLN A 444 -51.71 -17.18 23.87
CA GLN A 444 -51.16 -17.81 25.09
C GLN A 444 -52.23 -18.59 25.86
N LYS A 445 -53.47 -18.07 25.97
CA LYS A 445 -54.59 -18.79 26.58
C LYS A 445 -54.99 -20.03 25.77
N GLU A 446 -55.06 -19.92 24.45
CA GLU A 446 -55.38 -21.07 23.59
C GLU A 446 -54.25 -22.12 23.58
N GLN A 447 -52.99 -21.68 23.70
CA GLN A 447 -51.83 -22.56 23.88
C GLN A 447 -51.93 -23.38 25.18
N GLN A 448 -52.44 -22.78 26.27
CA GLN A 448 -52.60 -23.50 27.53
C GLN A 448 -53.59 -24.67 27.42
N LYS A 449 -54.68 -24.52 26.65
CA LYS A 449 -55.65 -25.59 26.39
C LYS A 449 -55.02 -26.77 25.65
N LEU A 450 -54.19 -26.48 24.64
CA LEU A 450 -53.41 -27.51 23.94
C LEU A 450 -52.44 -28.23 24.89
N HIS A 451 -51.69 -27.48 25.71
CA HIS A 451 -50.79 -28.07 26.70
C HIS A 451 -51.52 -28.93 27.74
N GLU A 452 -52.74 -28.55 28.14
CA GLU A 452 -53.55 -29.33 29.07
C GLU A 452 -53.98 -30.68 28.48
N TRP A 453 -54.38 -30.70 27.20
CA TRP A 453 -54.65 -31.95 26.47
C TRP A 453 -53.42 -32.85 26.40
N ILE A 454 -52.24 -32.29 26.09
CA ILE A 454 -50.97 -33.04 26.09
C ILE A 454 -50.67 -33.58 27.50
N ARG A 455 -50.90 -32.81 28.57
CA ARG A 455 -50.74 -33.30 29.96
C ARG A 455 -51.70 -34.45 30.29
N ARG A 456 -52.95 -34.40 29.79
CA ARG A 456 -53.92 -35.50 29.95
C ARG A 456 -53.45 -36.75 29.22
N GLY A 457 -52.98 -36.63 27.98
CA GLY A 457 -52.36 -37.73 27.24
C GLY A 457 -51.17 -38.34 27.99
N LYS A 458 -50.26 -37.51 28.51
CA LYS A 458 -49.13 -37.99 29.31
C LYS A 458 -49.51 -38.71 30.58
N ARG A 459 -50.58 -38.28 31.27
CA ARG A 459 -51.11 -38.98 32.44
C ARG A 459 -51.66 -40.35 32.05
N LEU A 460 -52.39 -40.43 30.94
CA LEU A 460 -52.90 -41.69 30.40
C LEU A 460 -51.74 -42.65 30.11
N PHE A 461 -50.74 -42.24 29.32
CA PHE A 461 -49.59 -43.11 28.99
C PHE A 461 -48.54 -43.27 30.12
N GLY A 462 -48.85 -42.89 31.37
CA GLY A 462 -47.96 -43.10 32.52
C GLY A 462 -46.67 -42.27 32.51
N LYS A 463 -46.61 -41.17 31.74
CA LYS A 463 -45.49 -40.24 31.60
C LYS A 463 -45.78 -38.86 32.20
N ALA A 464 -46.50 -38.81 33.33
CA ALA A 464 -46.97 -37.56 33.93
C ALA A 464 -45.84 -36.53 34.19
N ASN A 465 -44.67 -36.99 34.65
CA ASN A 465 -43.55 -36.13 35.08
C ASN A 465 -42.54 -35.78 33.97
N ALA A 466 -42.71 -36.26 32.73
CA ALA A 466 -41.80 -35.96 31.62
C ALA A 466 -42.01 -34.52 31.07
N PRO A 467 -41.16 -33.99 30.17
CA PRO A 467 -41.48 -32.79 29.37
C PRO A 467 -42.72 -32.98 28.47
N LEU A 468 -43.33 -31.90 27.96
CA LEU A 468 -44.51 -31.99 27.08
C LEU A 468 -44.20 -32.69 25.75
N GLU A 469 -43.02 -32.43 25.19
CA GLU A 469 -42.56 -32.98 23.90
C GLU A 469 -42.37 -34.52 23.92
N THR A 470 -42.31 -35.12 25.10
CA THR A 470 -42.10 -36.56 25.28
C THR A 470 -43.32 -37.40 24.87
N LEU A 471 -44.53 -36.82 24.85
CA LEU A 471 -45.75 -37.57 24.50
C LEU A 471 -45.70 -38.10 23.07
N GLY A 472 -45.37 -37.24 22.10
CA GLY A 472 -45.31 -37.62 20.69
C GLY A 472 -44.24 -38.66 20.36
N GLN A 473 -43.08 -38.60 21.04
CA GLN A 473 -42.03 -39.62 20.93
C GLN A 473 -42.48 -40.96 21.51
N HIS A 474 -43.20 -40.93 22.65
CA HIS A 474 -43.69 -42.13 23.28
C HIS A 474 -44.80 -42.80 22.46
N MET A 475 -45.73 -42.02 21.88
CA MET A 475 -46.75 -42.56 20.98
C MET A 475 -46.14 -43.18 19.72
N GLU A 476 -45.08 -42.59 19.17
CA GLU A 476 -44.35 -43.18 18.02
C GLU A 476 -43.69 -44.50 18.38
N TYR A 477 -43.08 -44.58 19.56
CA TYR A 477 -42.55 -45.82 20.09
C TYR A 477 -43.65 -46.88 20.22
N VAL A 478 -44.83 -46.52 20.74
CA VAL A 478 -45.99 -47.41 20.85
C VAL A 478 -46.47 -47.88 19.48
N VAL A 479 -46.65 -46.97 18.50
CA VAL A 479 -47.03 -47.32 17.12
C VAL A 479 -46.03 -48.30 16.50
N LYS A 480 -44.72 -48.00 16.60
CA LYS A 480 -43.67 -48.87 16.06
C LYS A 480 -43.69 -50.27 16.69
N ARG A 481 -43.98 -50.34 17.99
CA ARG A 481 -44.13 -51.60 18.73
C ARG A 481 -45.38 -52.35 18.27
N ASN A 482 -46.53 -51.70 18.22
CA ASN A 482 -47.77 -52.28 17.70
C ASN A 482 -47.56 -52.86 16.29
N ASN A 483 -46.95 -52.09 15.38
CA ASN A 483 -46.65 -52.53 14.02
C ASN A 483 -45.66 -53.71 13.97
N SER A 484 -44.67 -53.75 14.87
CA SER A 484 -43.72 -54.88 14.96
C SER A 484 -44.39 -56.16 15.46
N CYS A 485 -45.29 -56.04 16.43
CA CYS A 485 -45.98 -57.18 17.06
C CYS A 485 -47.09 -57.75 16.21
N LEU A 486 -47.79 -56.89 15.46
CA LEU A 486 -48.94 -57.25 14.64
C LEU A 486 -48.56 -57.50 13.17
N SER A 487 -47.26 -57.44 12.82
CA SER A 487 -46.78 -57.70 11.45
C SER A 487 -46.94 -59.16 11.04
N LEU A 488 -47.55 -59.37 9.86
CA LEU A 488 -47.77 -60.68 9.23
C LEU A 488 -46.59 -61.15 8.37
N ALA A 489 -45.59 -60.31 8.13
CA ALA A 489 -44.40 -60.64 7.31
C ALA A 489 -43.31 -61.26 8.19
N ASP A 490 -43.52 -62.51 8.60
CA ASP A 490 -42.61 -63.25 9.48
C ASP A 490 -41.37 -63.78 8.72
N LYS A 491 -40.18 -63.61 9.31
CA LYS A 491 -38.94 -64.28 8.90
C LYS A 491 -38.16 -64.64 10.17
N PRO A 492 -37.76 -65.92 10.35
CA PRO A 492 -36.95 -66.33 11.50
C PRO A 492 -35.66 -65.50 11.57
N ARG A 493 -35.40 -64.85 12.71
CA ARG A 493 -34.10 -64.24 12.98
C ARG A 493 -33.18 -65.25 13.65
N ALA A 494 -31.89 -65.22 13.29
CA ALA A 494 -30.85 -65.90 14.03
C ALA A 494 -30.74 -65.30 15.45
N PRO A 495 -30.32 -66.09 16.46
CA PRO A 495 -30.19 -65.62 17.84
C PRO A 495 -29.32 -64.36 17.90
N VAL A 496 -29.86 -63.28 18.47
CA VAL A 496 -29.08 -62.08 18.77
C VAL A 496 -28.45 -62.29 20.13
N GLU A 497 -27.11 -62.29 20.20
CA GLU A 497 -26.39 -62.36 21.47
C GLU A 497 -26.79 -61.16 22.36
N PRO A 498 -27.13 -61.40 23.65
CA PRO A 498 -27.40 -60.31 24.58
C PRO A 498 -26.14 -59.47 24.78
N SER A 499 -26.31 -58.14 24.83
CA SER A 499 -25.25 -57.20 25.19
C SER A 499 -24.62 -57.64 26.50
N SER A 500 -23.35 -58.03 26.45
CA SER A 500 -22.60 -58.87 27.41
C SER A 500 -22.31 -58.20 28.77
N ARG A 501 -23.29 -57.54 29.38
CA ARG A 501 -23.09 -56.76 30.60
C ARG A 501 -24.29 -56.79 31.56
N GLU A 502 -24.79 -57.99 31.86
CA GLU A 502 -25.60 -58.23 33.06
C GLU A 502 -25.11 -59.52 33.74
N GLN A 503 -24.88 -59.45 35.05
CA GLN A 503 -24.29 -60.51 35.89
C GLN A 503 -25.35 -61.57 36.23
N THR A 504 -24.97 -62.85 36.11
CA THR A 504 -25.71 -64.01 36.62
C THR A 504 -25.96 -63.89 38.13
N PRO A 505 -27.19 -63.97 38.65
CA PRO A 505 -27.43 -64.06 40.08
C PRO A 505 -27.21 -65.50 40.58
N GLU A 506 -26.34 -65.67 41.58
CA GLU A 506 -26.18 -66.92 42.33
C GLU A 506 -27.34 -67.17 43.32
N PRO A 507 -27.61 -68.44 43.70
CA PRO A 507 -28.77 -68.81 44.51
C PRO A 507 -28.47 -68.79 46.01
N SER A 508 -29.32 -68.14 46.82
CA SER A 508 -29.39 -68.33 48.28
C SER A 508 -30.80 -67.93 48.78
N THR A 509 -31.68 -68.91 49.06
CA THR A 509 -31.95 -69.60 50.34
C THR A 509 -32.77 -68.81 51.36
N SER A 510 -34.04 -69.22 51.52
CA SER A 510 -34.70 -69.52 52.81
C SER A 510 -36.05 -70.19 52.49
N LEU A 511 -36.10 -71.53 52.48
CA LEU A 511 -36.56 -72.40 53.57
C LEU A 511 -38.10 -72.38 53.72
N ASP A 512 -38.76 -73.47 53.31
CA ASP A 512 -39.35 -74.38 54.28
C ASP A 512 -39.60 -75.78 53.69
N LYS A 513 -39.47 -76.76 54.58
CA LYS A 513 -39.55 -78.23 54.43
C LYS A 513 -40.96 -78.64 53.95
N ASP A 514 -41.19 -79.74 53.26
CA ASP A 514 -41.00 -81.10 53.76
C ASP A 514 -41.29 -82.14 52.63
N GLU A 515 -40.77 -83.36 52.82
CA GLU A 515 -41.09 -84.63 52.14
C GLU A 515 -40.59 -84.88 50.69
N GLY A 516 -39.57 -85.74 50.61
CA GLY A 516 -39.80 -87.13 50.18
C GLY A 516 -39.91 -87.45 48.68
N PHE A 517 -38.90 -88.20 48.23
CA PHE A 517 -38.89 -89.10 47.06
C PHE A 517 -38.69 -88.49 45.67
N GLY A 518 -37.52 -88.82 45.09
CA GLY A 518 -37.19 -88.49 43.72
C GLY A 518 -37.95 -89.31 42.68
N ILE A 519 -37.88 -88.84 41.43
CA ILE A 519 -37.54 -89.63 40.25
C ILE A 519 -37.12 -88.64 39.13
N SER A 520 -35.96 -88.95 38.56
CA SER A 520 -35.43 -88.48 37.29
C SER A 520 -36.47 -88.46 36.16
N SER A 521 -36.52 -87.39 35.36
CA SER A 521 -35.99 -87.43 33.99
C SER A 521 -36.33 -86.18 33.17
N ASN A 522 -35.46 -85.94 32.18
CA ASN A 522 -35.71 -85.24 30.93
C ASN A 522 -35.68 -83.71 30.94
N LYS A 523 -34.43 -83.22 30.81
CA LYS A 523 -34.01 -82.36 29.70
C LYS A 523 -35.14 -81.96 28.76
N ILE A 524 -35.62 -80.74 28.89
CA ILE A 524 -36.16 -79.98 27.75
C ILE A 524 -35.08 -78.96 27.39
N PRO A 525 -34.52 -79.00 26.16
CA PRO A 525 -33.54 -78.01 25.73
C PRO A 525 -34.18 -76.62 25.74
N HIS A 526 -33.43 -75.61 26.19
CA HIS A 526 -33.74 -74.20 25.97
C HIS A 526 -33.81 -73.91 24.47
N HIS A 527 -34.99 -74.05 23.87
CA HIS A 527 -35.26 -73.58 22.53
C HIS A 527 -36.70 -73.10 22.46
N ASP A 528 -36.83 -71.88 21.92
CA ASP A 528 -38.06 -71.25 21.43
C ASP A 528 -38.94 -70.53 22.47
N LEU A 529 -38.42 -69.43 23.02
CA LEU A 529 -39.20 -68.40 23.71
C LEU A 529 -38.95 -67.05 23.01
N PHE A 530 -40.01 -66.36 22.59
CA PHE A 530 -39.93 -65.08 21.85
C PHE A 530 -40.54 -63.94 22.68
N CYS A 531 -39.93 -62.74 22.70
CA CYS A 531 -40.63 -61.54 23.16
C CYS A 531 -41.82 -61.29 22.23
N LEU A 532 -43.04 -61.08 22.77
CA LEU A 532 -44.20 -60.64 21.98
C LEU A 532 -43.89 -59.35 21.18
N CYS A 533 -42.92 -58.56 21.65
CA CYS A 533 -42.46 -57.31 21.08
C CYS A 533 -41.53 -57.43 19.85
N ARG A 534 -40.92 -58.60 19.61
CA ARG A 534 -39.95 -58.86 18.52
C ARG A 534 -38.81 -57.83 18.38
N GLN A 535 -38.47 -57.09 19.45
CA GLN A 535 -37.35 -56.14 19.57
C GLN A 535 -36.44 -56.58 20.73
N PRO A 536 -35.12 -56.29 20.70
CA PRO A 536 -34.22 -56.59 21.81
C PRO A 536 -34.48 -55.64 22.98
N GLU A 537 -35.22 -56.08 24.00
CA GLU A 537 -35.39 -55.36 25.26
C GLU A 537 -35.10 -56.30 26.44
N SER A 538 -34.01 -56.02 27.15
CA SER A 538 -33.74 -56.33 28.57
C SER A 538 -34.29 -57.66 29.15
N GLY A 539 -34.03 -58.79 28.47
CA GLY A 539 -33.85 -60.09 29.14
C GLY A 539 -35.04 -60.75 29.85
N LEU A 540 -36.27 -60.23 29.77
CA LEU A 540 -37.45 -60.87 30.39
C LEU A 540 -38.36 -61.55 29.34
N MET A 541 -38.50 -62.87 29.45
CA MET A 541 -39.30 -63.72 28.56
C MET A 541 -40.64 -64.06 29.22
N TRP A 542 -41.75 -63.90 28.49
CA TRP A 542 -43.07 -64.34 28.94
C TRP A 542 -43.56 -65.47 28.05
N THR A 543 -44.14 -66.51 28.66
CA THR A 543 -44.79 -67.60 27.95
C THR A 543 -46.05 -67.07 27.27
N CYS A 544 -46.20 -67.33 25.96
CA CYS A 544 -47.38 -66.92 25.21
C CYS A 544 -48.63 -67.67 25.73
N PRO A 545 -49.73 -66.97 26.08
CA PRO A 545 -50.94 -67.63 26.59
C PRO A 545 -51.69 -68.46 25.54
N ILE A 546 -51.30 -68.34 24.27
CA ILE A 546 -51.76 -69.19 23.16
C ILE A 546 -51.09 -70.57 23.23
N CYS A 547 -49.87 -70.62 23.76
CA CYS A 547 -49.07 -71.84 23.91
C CYS A 547 -49.28 -72.51 25.27
N ASP A 548 -49.69 -71.76 26.31
CA ASP A 548 -50.08 -72.29 27.63
C ASP A 548 -51.22 -71.46 28.25
N TYR A 549 -52.44 -72.00 28.23
CA TYR A 549 -53.67 -71.33 28.66
C TYR A 549 -53.78 -71.14 30.19
N ARG A 550 -52.81 -71.63 30.98
CA ARG A 550 -52.85 -71.65 32.45
C ARG A 550 -52.11 -70.49 33.11
N VAL A 551 -51.42 -69.66 32.33
CA VAL A 551 -50.65 -68.51 32.85
C VAL A 551 -51.47 -67.24 32.70
N GLU A 552 -51.90 -66.65 33.82
CA GLU A 552 -52.56 -65.33 33.81
C GLU A 552 -51.53 -64.22 33.56
N ILE A 553 -51.82 -63.35 32.59
CA ILE A 553 -50.99 -62.17 32.31
C ILE A 553 -51.10 -61.18 33.50
N PRO A 554 -50.00 -60.75 34.14
CA PRO A 554 -50.07 -59.77 35.21
C PRO A 554 -50.61 -58.43 34.68
N ARG A 555 -51.83 -58.06 35.12
CA ARG A 555 -52.48 -56.80 34.77
C ARG A 555 -51.90 -55.68 35.62
N LEU A 556 -50.87 -55.00 35.11
CA LEU A 556 -50.37 -53.76 35.74
C LEU A 556 -51.47 -52.69 35.71
N SER A 557 -51.65 -51.99 36.83
CA SER A 557 -52.75 -51.05 37.13
C SER A 557 -52.75 -49.75 36.30
N ASN A 558 -51.73 -49.51 35.47
CA ASN A 558 -51.50 -48.24 34.75
C ASN A 558 -51.73 -48.35 33.22
N ARG A 559 -52.71 -49.14 32.78
CA ARG A 559 -53.07 -49.28 31.36
C ARG A 559 -54.23 -48.33 31.02
N PRO A 560 -54.09 -47.30 30.15
CA PRO A 560 -55.21 -46.65 29.51
C PRO A 560 -56.18 -47.65 28.92
N LYS A 561 -57.45 -47.49 29.26
CA LYS A 561 -58.51 -48.20 28.59
C LYS A 561 -58.61 -47.68 27.16
N LEU A 562 -59.02 -48.54 26.23
CA LEU A 562 -59.31 -48.12 24.86
C LEU A 562 -60.35 -47.00 24.85
N GLU A 563 -61.33 -47.07 25.76
CA GLU A 563 -62.34 -46.04 26.02
C GLU A 563 -61.72 -44.68 26.41
N ASP A 564 -60.72 -44.67 27.29
CA ASP A 564 -60.03 -43.44 27.72
C ASP A 564 -59.21 -42.82 26.58
N MET A 565 -58.62 -43.66 25.71
CA MET A 565 -57.89 -43.22 24.51
C MET A 565 -58.84 -42.69 23.42
N GLN A 566 -60.01 -43.32 23.24
CA GLN A 566 -61.08 -42.84 22.38
C GLN A 566 -61.64 -41.49 22.88
N GLN A 567 -61.77 -41.33 24.20
CA GLN A 567 -62.17 -40.06 24.81
C GLN A 567 -61.09 -38.98 24.62
N LEU A 568 -59.81 -39.32 24.76
CA LEU A 568 -58.72 -38.37 24.48
C LEU A 568 -58.72 -37.93 23.01
N LEU A 569 -59.04 -38.85 22.09
CA LEU A 569 -59.16 -38.59 20.65
C LEU A 569 -60.37 -37.72 20.32
N SER A 570 -61.52 -37.93 20.96
CA SER A 570 -62.71 -37.08 20.77
C SER A 570 -62.52 -35.68 21.35
N ASP A 571 -61.88 -35.57 22.51
CA ASP A 571 -61.53 -34.30 23.14
C ASP A 571 -60.59 -33.46 22.26
N ALA A 572 -59.75 -34.10 21.45
CA ALA A 572 -58.83 -33.42 20.54
C ALA A 572 -59.56 -32.59 19.48
N LEU A 573 -60.75 -33.01 19.05
CA LEU A 573 -61.54 -32.32 18.01
C LEU A 573 -62.07 -30.95 18.47
N PHE A 574 -62.13 -30.72 19.79
CA PHE A 574 -62.56 -29.45 20.37
C PHE A 574 -61.40 -28.48 20.61
N LEU A 575 -60.15 -28.88 20.34
CA LEU A 575 -58.98 -28.04 20.57
C LEU A 575 -58.86 -26.93 19.52
N PRO A 576 -58.33 -25.75 19.91
CA PRO A 576 -58.09 -24.64 19.00
C PRO A 576 -57.00 -24.94 17.95
N PHE A 577 -56.10 -25.87 18.24
CA PHE A 577 -54.98 -26.28 17.38
C PHE A 577 -54.98 -27.78 17.17
N ILE A 578 -54.52 -28.21 16.00
CA ILE A 578 -54.32 -29.64 15.70
C ILE A 578 -53.05 -30.11 16.43
N PRO A 579 -53.14 -31.03 17.41
CA PRO A 579 -51.97 -31.55 18.10
C PRO A 579 -51.09 -32.38 17.17
N SER A 580 -49.77 -32.26 17.29
CA SER A 580 -48.82 -33.06 16.51
C SER A 580 -48.92 -34.56 16.83
N GLU A 581 -49.46 -34.90 18.01
CA GLU A 581 -49.66 -36.25 18.51
C GLU A 581 -50.94 -36.93 17.99
N LEU A 582 -51.84 -36.19 17.33
CA LEU A 582 -53.18 -36.66 16.99
C LEU A 582 -53.17 -37.86 16.02
N ASP A 583 -52.36 -37.80 14.97
CA ASP A 583 -52.31 -38.86 13.95
C ASP A 583 -51.82 -40.18 14.56
N LYS A 584 -50.79 -40.10 15.42
CA LYS A 584 -50.25 -41.27 16.13
C LYS A 584 -51.26 -41.81 17.15
N LEU A 585 -51.97 -40.95 17.87
CA LEU A 585 -53.04 -41.37 18.78
C LEU A 585 -54.16 -42.09 18.01
N LYS A 586 -54.56 -41.55 16.85
CA LYS A 586 -55.56 -42.17 15.98
C LYS A 586 -55.08 -43.54 15.48
N GLU A 587 -53.85 -43.66 15.00
CA GLU A 587 -53.28 -44.95 14.57
C GLU A 587 -53.29 -45.98 15.71
N ILE A 588 -52.96 -45.58 16.94
CA ILE A 588 -53.01 -46.46 18.12
C ILE A 588 -54.46 -46.90 18.40
N VAL A 589 -55.41 -45.97 18.39
CA VAL A 589 -56.83 -46.27 18.63
C VAL A 589 -57.41 -47.17 17.54
N ASP A 590 -57.15 -46.87 16.26
CA ASP A 590 -57.62 -47.65 15.11
C ASP A 590 -57.04 -49.07 15.14
N THR A 591 -55.76 -49.22 15.48
CA THR A 591 -55.13 -50.54 15.69
C THR A 591 -55.82 -51.31 16.82
N GLY A 592 -56.18 -50.63 17.91
CA GLY A 592 -56.90 -51.20 19.04
C GLY A 592 -58.32 -51.65 18.70
N VAL A 593 -59.06 -50.86 17.93
CA VAL A 593 -60.41 -51.20 17.46
C VAL A 593 -60.37 -52.35 16.46
N CYS A 594 -59.48 -52.31 15.47
CA CYS A 594 -59.31 -53.40 14.49
C CYS A 594 -58.88 -54.72 15.13
N SER A 595 -58.22 -54.69 16.30
CA SER A 595 -57.88 -55.91 17.05
C SER A 595 -59.09 -56.62 17.66
N LEU A 596 -60.23 -55.92 17.82
CA LEU A 596 -61.49 -56.45 18.37
C LEU A 596 -62.42 -57.02 17.28
N ASP A 597 -62.22 -56.67 16.00
CA ASP A 597 -63.07 -57.12 14.89
C ASP A 597 -62.62 -58.48 14.31
N GLU A 598 -63.51 -59.46 14.31
CA GLU A 598 -63.23 -60.82 13.78
C GLU A 598 -63.15 -60.90 12.25
N GLY A 599 -63.62 -59.87 11.52
CA GLY A 599 -63.94 -59.99 10.09
C GLY A 599 -63.00 -59.35 9.05
N SER A 600 -61.98 -58.56 9.42
CA SER A 600 -61.37 -57.62 8.45
C SER A 600 -59.88 -57.81 8.11
N THR A 601 -59.18 -58.80 8.68
CA THR A 601 -57.79 -59.09 8.28
C THR A 601 -57.57 -60.59 8.19
N GLY A 602 -56.95 -61.05 7.09
CA GLY A 602 -56.68 -62.45 6.76
C GLY A 602 -55.65 -63.12 7.68
N ALA A 603 -55.82 -63.00 8.99
CA ALA A 603 -55.04 -63.68 10.01
C ALA A 603 -55.55 -65.12 10.13
N ARG A 604 -54.93 -66.06 9.40
CA ARG A 604 -55.00 -67.46 9.80
C ARG A 604 -54.09 -67.64 11.02
N GLY A 605 -54.67 -67.67 12.22
CA GLY A 605 -53.98 -68.21 13.40
C GLY A 605 -54.17 -67.48 14.74
N LEU A 606 -54.83 -66.32 14.81
CA LEU A 606 -55.08 -65.60 16.07
C LEU A 606 -56.55 -65.14 16.16
N SER A 607 -57.24 -65.48 17.25
CA SER A 607 -58.58 -64.99 17.58
C SER A 607 -58.57 -63.48 17.86
N ALA A 608 -59.74 -62.82 17.75
CA ALA A 608 -59.86 -61.39 18.10
C ALA A 608 -59.47 -61.12 19.57
N LYS A 609 -59.77 -62.05 20.48
CA LYS A 609 -59.38 -61.94 21.90
C LYS A 609 -57.85 -61.92 22.07
N GLU A 610 -57.13 -62.78 21.35
CA GLU A 610 -55.65 -62.85 21.41
C GLU A 610 -54.99 -61.62 20.79
N ARG A 611 -55.53 -61.11 19.68
CA ARG A 611 -55.05 -59.86 19.04
C ARG A 611 -55.26 -58.64 19.94
N HIS A 612 -56.38 -58.59 20.64
CA HIS A 612 -56.67 -57.52 21.59
C HIS A 612 -55.74 -57.58 22.82
N GLU A 613 -55.47 -58.76 23.37
CA GLU A 613 -54.50 -58.92 24.47
C GLU A 613 -53.07 -58.56 24.04
N LEU A 614 -52.66 -58.91 22.82
CA LEU A 614 -51.40 -58.49 22.21
C LEU A 614 -51.29 -56.96 22.08
N PHE A 615 -52.33 -56.31 21.55
CA PHE A 615 -52.38 -54.84 21.44
C PHE A 615 -52.27 -54.15 22.82
N LEU A 616 -52.94 -54.69 23.84
CA LEU A 616 -52.82 -54.18 25.21
C LEU A 616 -51.41 -54.36 25.78
N LEU A 617 -50.64 -55.36 25.35
CA LEU A 617 -49.25 -55.58 25.80
C LEU A 617 -48.25 -54.66 25.10
N THR A 618 -48.53 -54.22 23.87
CA THR A 618 -47.61 -53.41 23.06
C THR A 618 -47.78 -51.93 23.30
N THR A 619 -48.97 -51.51 23.72
CA THR A 619 -49.27 -50.14 24.12
C THR A 619 -48.58 -49.74 25.44
N TYR A 620 -48.08 -50.71 26.23
CA TYR A 620 -47.41 -50.49 27.52
C TYR A 620 -46.06 -51.17 27.64
N SER A 621 -45.00 -50.42 27.36
CA SER A 621 -43.76 -50.54 28.16
C SER A 621 -43.28 -49.15 28.54
N ILE A 622 -43.58 -48.78 29.78
CA ILE A 622 -43.01 -47.63 30.48
C ILE A 622 -41.59 -48.04 30.89
N CYS A 623 -40.64 -47.13 30.66
CA CYS A 623 -39.36 -47.02 31.37
C CYS A 623 -39.30 -47.83 32.66
N CYS A 624 -38.29 -48.71 32.72
CA CYS A 624 -37.69 -49.28 33.91
C CYS A 624 -37.88 -48.42 35.17
N PRO A 625 -38.47 -48.94 36.27
CA PRO A 625 -38.14 -48.43 37.58
C PRO A 625 -36.71 -48.91 37.88
N LYS A 626 -35.78 -47.96 38.10
CA LYS A 626 -34.57 -48.26 38.87
C LYS A 626 -35.04 -48.90 40.18
N VAL A 627 -34.78 -50.19 40.35
CA VAL A 627 -34.87 -50.84 41.65
C VAL A 627 -33.48 -50.78 42.26
N SER A 628 -33.40 -50.05 43.37
CA SER A 628 -32.31 -50.03 44.34
C SER A 628 -32.07 -51.40 44.96
#